data_AF-A0A2S2C5P4-F1
#
_entry.id   AF-A0A2S2C5P4-F1
#
_cell.length_a   1.000
_cell.length_b   1.000
_cell.length_c   1.000
_cell.angle_alpha   90.00
_cell.angle_beta   90.00
_cell.angle_gamma   90.00
#
_symmetry.space_group_name_H-M   'P 1'
#
loop_
_entity.id
_entity.type
_entity.pdbx_description
1 polymer ?
#
loop_
_entity_poly.entity_id
_entity_poly.type
_entity_poly.pdbx_seq_one_letter_code
_entity_poly.pdbx_strand_id
1 'polypeptide(L)'
;MLVDAGYCSNENLTEPGPDRLIATGKSRDLEAAASEQPADGPSPADADPIRARTHRLRTEEGITTYRKRSHIAETPFAHAKHNLGFRRFIGRGLDRATSEWSFHAAVHNIGKILTRLTGDPLPATG
;
A
#
# COMPACT_ATOMS: atom_id res chain seq x y z
N MET A 1 -1.44 4.15 -9.34
CA MET A 1 -1.58 3.07 -8.34
C MET A 1 -0.81 3.42 -7.08
N LEU A 2 -1.33 3.07 -5.89
CA LEU A 2 -0.68 3.30 -4.60
C LEU A 2 -0.13 1.97 -4.08
N VAL A 3 1.16 1.92 -3.76
CA VAL A 3 1.87 0.65 -3.45
C VAL A 3 2.69 0.78 -2.16
N ASP A 4 2.87 -0.34 -1.46
CA ASP A 4 3.61 -0.39 -0.18
C ASP A 4 5.13 -0.30 -0.32
N ALA A 5 5.79 0.08 0.77
CA ALA A 5 7.24 0.11 0.89
C ALA A 5 7.89 -1.26 0.65
N GLY A 6 7.19 -2.36 0.90
CA GLY A 6 7.68 -3.70 0.54
C GLY A 6 7.94 -3.92 -0.95
N TYR A 7 7.40 -3.06 -1.83
CA TYR A 7 7.64 -3.09 -3.28
C TYR A 7 8.63 -2.02 -3.74
N CYS A 8 9.27 -1.29 -2.82
CA CYS A 8 10.21 -0.22 -3.16
C CYS A 8 11.55 -0.80 -3.62
N SER A 9 11.67 -1.04 -4.92
CA SER A 9 12.93 -1.38 -5.60
C SER A 9 13.09 -0.53 -6.86
N ASN A 10 14.34 -0.29 -7.29
CA ASN A 10 14.60 0.45 -8.53
C ASN A 10 13.88 -0.16 -9.73
N GLU A 11 13.91 -1.49 -9.84
CA GLU A 11 13.20 -2.24 -10.89
C GLU A 11 11.69 -1.94 -10.90
N ASN A 12 11.00 -2.05 -9.76
CA ASN A 12 9.57 -1.76 -9.67
C ASN A 12 9.23 -0.28 -9.93
N LEU A 13 10.15 0.62 -9.59
CA LEU A 13 9.98 2.06 -9.78
C LEU A 13 10.11 2.46 -11.25
N THR A 14 10.94 1.76 -12.02
CA THR A 14 11.22 2.04 -13.45
C THR A 14 10.46 1.13 -14.41
N GLU A 15 9.85 0.06 -13.92
CA GLU A 15 9.06 -0.86 -14.73
C GLU A 15 8.03 -0.07 -15.59
N PRO A 16 7.79 -0.42 -16.85
CA PRO A 16 6.72 0.17 -17.64
C PRO A 16 5.32 -0.08 -17.06
N GLY A 17 4.36 0.72 -17.47
CA GLY A 17 2.94 0.56 -17.11
C GLY A 17 2.36 1.76 -16.38
N PRO A 18 1.20 1.59 -15.71
CA PRO A 18 0.44 2.71 -15.17
C PRO A 18 1.20 3.42 -14.04
N ASP A 19 1.04 4.75 -13.96
CA ASP A 19 1.72 5.56 -12.95
C ASP A 19 1.50 4.98 -11.55
N ARG A 20 2.59 4.85 -10.79
CA ARG A 20 2.60 4.21 -9.46
C ARG A 20 3.36 5.06 -8.47
N LEU A 21 2.75 5.28 -7.32
CA LEU A 21 3.36 5.92 -6.18
C LEU A 21 3.63 4.82 -5.14
N ILE A 22 4.88 4.37 -5.09
CA ILE A 22 5.36 3.37 -4.13
C ILE A 22 5.91 4.12 -2.92
N ALA A 23 5.48 3.76 -1.72
CA ALA A 23 6.06 4.30 -0.48
C ALA A 23 7.55 3.96 -0.41
N THR A 24 8.37 4.90 0.07
CA THR A 24 9.80 4.64 0.31
C THR A 24 10.11 4.36 1.79
N GLY A 25 9.08 4.39 2.65
CA GLY A 25 9.21 4.19 4.09
C GLY A 25 7.86 4.09 4.79
N LYS A 26 7.86 4.20 6.13
CA LYS A 26 6.62 4.15 6.93
C LYS A 26 5.81 5.42 6.74
N SER A 27 4.48 5.32 6.77
CA SER A 27 3.59 6.47 6.55
C SER A 27 3.88 7.65 7.47
N ARG A 28 4.14 7.43 8.76
CA ARG A 28 4.47 8.53 9.69
C ARG A 28 5.76 9.27 9.31
N ASP A 29 6.75 8.54 8.80
CA ASP A 29 8.05 9.11 8.44
C ASP A 29 7.92 9.91 7.14
N LEU A 30 7.06 9.45 6.22
CA LEU A 30 6.71 10.17 4.99
C LEU A 30 5.91 11.46 5.28
N GLU A 31 4.95 11.40 6.20
CA GLU A 31 4.17 12.57 6.65
C GLU A 31 5.07 13.60 7.35
N ALA A 32 5.96 13.14 8.24
CA ALA A 32 6.95 14.00 8.88
C ALA A 32 7.87 14.65 7.85
N ALA A 33 8.40 13.89 6.89
CA ALA A 33 9.25 14.43 5.83
C ALA A 33 8.52 15.46 4.95
N ALA A 34 7.24 15.23 4.60
CA ALA A 34 6.44 16.17 3.84
C ALA A 34 6.14 17.46 4.61
N SER A 35 6.01 17.38 5.94
CA SER A 35 5.75 18.54 6.80
C SER A 35 7.01 19.32 7.16
N GLU A 36 8.11 18.63 7.51
CA GLU A 36 9.36 19.24 7.97
C GLU A 36 10.18 19.78 6.80
N GLN A 37 10.10 19.12 5.65
CA GLN A 37 10.84 19.48 4.46
C GLN A 37 9.94 19.30 3.23
N PRO A 38 8.96 20.16 2.99
CA PRO A 38 8.15 20.07 1.77
C PRO A 38 9.03 20.15 0.53
N ALA A 39 8.61 19.47 -0.53
CA ALA A 39 9.26 19.55 -1.84
C ALA A 39 8.27 20.13 -2.84
N ASP A 40 8.77 20.95 -3.77
CA ASP A 40 7.97 21.58 -4.81
C ASP A 40 8.57 21.32 -6.19
N GLY A 41 7.68 21.23 -7.19
CA GLY A 41 8.08 21.05 -8.59
C GLY A 41 8.59 19.65 -8.93
N PRO A 42 9.19 19.49 -10.12
CA PRO A 42 9.72 18.22 -10.59
C PRO A 42 10.97 17.82 -9.81
N SER A 43 11.18 16.51 -9.66
CA SER A 43 12.41 15.98 -9.07
C SER A 43 13.64 16.33 -9.92
N PRO A 44 14.85 16.46 -9.34
CA PRO A 44 16.07 16.67 -10.11
C PRO A 44 16.24 15.63 -11.23
N ALA A 45 16.65 16.08 -12.41
CA ALA A 45 16.72 15.25 -13.62
C ALA A 45 17.72 14.08 -13.52
N ASP A 46 18.68 14.18 -12.60
CA ASP A 46 19.73 13.21 -12.30
C ASP A 46 19.45 12.36 -11.06
N ALA A 47 18.26 12.47 -10.47
CA ALA A 47 17.91 11.73 -9.27
C ALA A 47 17.72 10.23 -9.55
N ASP A 48 18.36 9.38 -8.74
CA ASP A 48 18.08 7.95 -8.65
C ASP A 48 16.56 7.72 -8.42
N PRO A 49 15.92 6.72 -9.06
CA PRO A 49 14.49 6.45 -8.95
C PRO A 49 13.91 6.52 -7.52
N ILE A 50 14.63 6.03 -6.50
CA ILE A 50 14.19 6.11 -5.10
C ILE A 50 14.17 7.56 -4.61
N ARG A 51 15.19 8.36 -4.96
CA ARG A 51 15.27 9.79 -4.62
C ARG A 51 14.17 10.58 -5.34
N ALA A 52 13.90 10.25 -6.59
CA ALA A 52 12.82 10.86 -7.35
C ALA A 52 11.44 10.55 -6.75
N ARG A 53 11.22 9.30 -6.32
CA ARG A 53 9.98 8.91 -5.64
C ARG A 53 9.85 9.56 -4.26
N THR A 54 10.93 9.65 -3.50
CA THR A 54 10.96 10.32 -2.20
C THR A 54 10.66 11.81 -2.33
N HIS A 55 11.19 12.48 -3.37
CA HIS A 55 10.85 13.86 -3.70
C HIS A 55 9.34 14.00 -3.97
N ARG A 56 8.79 13.14 -4.83
CA ARG A 56 7.35 13.14 -5.12
C ARG A 56 6.49 12.91 -3.88
N LEU A 57 6.90 12.04 -2.95
CA LEU A 57 6.16 11.79 -1.70
C LEU A 57 6.18 12.98 -0.73
N ARG A 58 7.14 13.90 -0.86
CA ARG A 58 7.23 15.14 -0.07
C ARG A 58 6.43 16.31 -0.66
N THR A 59 5.93 16.19 -1.89
CA THR A 59 5.05 17.22 -2.47
C THR A 59 3.64 17.10 -1.90
N GLU A 60 2.90 18.21 -1.87
CA GLU A 60 1.52 18.23 -1.36
C GLU A 60 0.60 17.28 -2.15
N GLU A 61 0.75 17.24 -3.48
CA GLU A 61 0.00 16.32 -4.34
C GLU A 61 0.34 14.85 -4.04
N GLY A 62 1.63 14.55 -3.88
CA GLY A 62 2.11 13.20 -3.64
C GLY A 62 1.70 12.66 -2.28
N ILE A 63 1.87 13.45 -1.20
CA ILE A 63 1.46 13.02 0.13
C ILE A 63 -0.07 12.91 0.23
N THR A 64 -0.83 13.82 -0.38
CA THR A 64 -2.30 13.76 -0.41
C THR A 64 -2.80 12.54 -1.17
N THR A 65 -2.16 12.22 -2.29
CA THR A 65 -2.46 11.00 -3.06
C THR A 65 -2.09 9.76 -2.25
N TYR A 66 -0.97 9.76 -1.53
CA TYR A 66 -0.56 8.68 -0.65
C TYR A 66 -1.51 8.49 0.54
N ARG A 67 -2.05 9.56 1.15
CA ARG A 67 -3.03 9.48 2.26
C ARG A 67 -4.28 8.70 1.89
N LYS A 68 -4.73 8.76 0.63
CA LYS A 68 -5.85 7.94 0.11
C LYS A 68 -5.59 6.43 0.27
N ARG A 69 -4.33 6.02 0.38
CA ARG A 69 -3.93 4.63 0.67
C ARG A 69 -4.34 4.19 2.07
N SER A 70 -4.38 5.08 3.05
CA SER A 70 -4.74 4.73 4.43
C SER A 70 -6.15 4.13 4.48
N HIS A 71 -7.11 4.75 3.78
CA HIS A 71 -8.47 4.21 3.64
C HIS A 71 -8.50 2.87 2.88
N ILE A 72 -7.65 2.71 1.87
CA ILE A 72 -7.51 1.44 1.13
C ILE A 72 -6.92 0.33 2.03
N ALA A 73 -6.09 0.68 3.03
CA ALA A 73 -5.48 -0.25 3.98
C ALA A 73 -6.34 -0.51 5.23
N GLU A 74 -7.22 0.41 5.63
CA GLU A 74 -8.24 0.15 6.66
C GLU A 74 -9.29 -0.85 6.19
N THR A 75 -9.66 -0.80 4.91
CA THR A 75 -10.64 -1.70 4.30
C THR A 75 -10.31 -3.17 4.52
N PRO A 76 -9.06 -3.68 4.34
CA PRO A 76 -8.73 -5.07 4.63
C PRO A 76 -8.93 -5.45 6.09
N PHE A 77 -8.63 -4.60 7.08
CA PHE A 77 -8.85 -4.93 8.48
C PHE A 77 -10.34 -5.00 8.84
N ALA A 78 -11.15 -4.09 8.29
CA ALA A 78 -12.60 -4.12 8.43
C ALA A 78 -13.20 -5.34 7.70
N HIS A 79 -12.76 -5.61 6.46
CA HIS A 79 -13.17 -6.77 5.66
C HIS A 79 -12.73 -8.09 6.29
N ALA A 80 -11.54 -8.12 6.91
CA ALA A 80 -11.02 -9.27 7.63
C ALA A 80 -11.97 -9.69 8.74
N LYS A 81 -12.37 -8.71 9.56
CA LYS A 81 -13.23 -8.90 10.71
C LYS A 81 -14.69 -9.15 10.32
N HIS A 82 -15.22 -8.39 9.35
CA HIS A 82 -16.63 -8.39 9.00
C HIS A 82 -17.00 -9.40 7.92
N ASN A 83 -16.17 -9.58 6.89
CA ASN A 83 -16.53 -10.40 5.72
C ASN A 83 -15.81 -11.76 5.68
N LEU A 84 -14.72 -11.92 6.45
CA LEU A 84 -13.89 -13.12 6.47
C LEU A 84 -13.78 -13.75 7.88
N GLY A 85 -14.52 -13.23 8.87
CA GLY A 85 -14.62 -13.81 10.21
C GLY A 85 -13.33 -13.82 11.04
N PHE A 86 -12.30 -13.07 10.64
CA PHE A 86 -10.99 -13.08 11.29
C PHE A 86 -11.03 -12.28 12.61
N ARG A 87 -11.32 -12.97 13.72
CA ARG A 87 -11.43 -12.38 15.07
C ARG A 87 -10.28 -12.74 16.01
N ARG A 88 -9.58 -13.84 15.73
CA ARG A 88 -8.42 -14.31 16.51
C ARG A 88 -7.50 -15.15 15.63
N PHE A 89 -6.21 -15.16 15.95
CA PHE A 89 -5.29 -16.18 15.43
C PHE A 89 -5.66 -17.55 16.03
N ILE A 90 -5.65 -18.58 15.20
CA ILE A 90 -5.97 -19.96 15.60
C ILE A 90 -4.71 -20.63 16.18
N GLY A 91 -3.55 -20.29 15.62
CA GLY A 91 -2.24 -20.74 16.09
C GLY A 91 -1.64 -19.94 17.23
N ARG A 92 -0.73 -20.59 17.97
CA ARG A 92 0.20 -19.92 18.89
C ARG A 92 1.59 -19.83 18.24
N GLY A 93 2.31 -18.74 18.52
CA GLY A 93 3.64 -18.48 17.98
C GLY A 93 3.63 -17.51 16.80
N LEU A 94 4.70 -16.73 16.67
CA LEU A 94 4.84 -15.64 15.70
C LEU A 94 4.77 -16.15 14.25
N ASP A 95 5.39 -17.30 13.97
CA ASP A 95 5.44 -17.87 12.61
C ASP A 95 4.05 -18.26 12.11
N ARG A 96 3.24 -18.83 13.00
CA ARG A 96 1.87 -19.25 12.67
C ARG A 96 0.94 -18.06 12.53
N ALA A 97 1.06 -17.06 13.39
CA ALA A 97 0.34 -15.80 13.26
C ALA A 97 0.70 -15.07 11.96
N THR A 98 1.98 -15.04 11.60
CA THR A 98 2.47 -14.44 10.35
C THR A 98 1.91 -15.17 9.14
N SER A 99 1.90 -16.51 9.16
CA SER A 99 1.36 -17.31 8.06
C SER A 99 -0.15 -17.11 7.89
N GLU A 100 -0.92 -17.09 8.99
CA GLU A 100 -2.36 -16.79 8.98
C GLU A 100 -2.64 -15.39 8.43
N TRP A 101 -1.82 -14.40 8.83
CA TRP A 101 -1.93 -13.04 8.33
C TRP A 101 -1.60 -12.91 6.84
N SER A 102 -0.52 -13.57 6.38
CA SER A 102 -0.15 -13.57 4.96
C SER A 102 -1.20 -14.25 4.08
N PHE A 103 -1.79 -15.36 4.54
CA PHE A 103 -2.90 -16.02 3.85
C PHE A 103 -4.10 -15.08 3.73
N HIS A 104 -4.44 -14.38 4.81
CA HIS A 104 -5.52 -13.41 4.82
C HIS A 104 -5.30 -12.27 3.81
N ALA A 105 -4.09 -11.69 3.81
CA ALA A 105 -3.71 -10.64 2.87
C ALA A 105 -3.78 -11.13 1.41
N ALA A 106 -3.37 -12.38 1.15
CA ALA A 106 -3.45 -12.98 -0.18
C ALA A 106 -4.90 -13.12 -0.66
N VAL A 107 -5.80 -13.68 0.17
CA VAL A 107 -7.24 -13.82 -0.16
C VAL A 107 -7.87 -12.46 -0.43
N HIS A 108 -7.58 -11.46 0.41
CA HIS A 108 -8.08 -10.10 0.21
C HIS A 108 -7.59 -9.49 -1.13
N ASN A 109 -6.31 -9.65 -1.44
CA ASN A 109 -5.74 -9.14 -2.69
C ASN A 109 -6.35 -9.83 -3.92
N ILE A 110 -6.51 -11.15 -3.87
CA ILE A 110 -7.17 -11.94 -4.93
C ILE A 110 -8.61 -11.46 -5.11
N GLY A 111 -9.36 -11.27 -4.03
CA GLY A 111 -10.73 -10.75 -4.10
C GLY A 111 -10.81 -9.39 -4.80
N LYS A 112 -9.91 -8.46 -4.47
CA LYS A 112 -9.84 -7.17 -5.16
C LYS A 112 -9.49 -7.28 -6.63
N ILE A 113 -8.61 -8.21 -7.00
CA ILE A 113 -8.28 -8.48 -8.40
C ILE A 113 -9.53 -9.00 -9.12
N LEU A 114 -10.21 -10.00 -8.55
CA LEU A 114 -11.42 -10.58 -9.13
C LEU A 114 -12.52 -9.53 -9.31
N THR A 115 -12.82 -8.72 -8.30
CA THR A 115 -13.83 -7.64 -8.40
C THR A 115 -13.51 -6.63 -9.48
N ARG A 116 -12.23 -6.33 -9.73
CA ARG A 116 -11.82 -5.45 -10.83
C ARG A 116 -11.96 -6.10 -12.21
N LEU A 117 -11.86 -7.43 -12.29
CA LEU A 117 -11.98 -8.19 -13.53
C LEU A 117 -13.44 -8.52 -13.88
N THR A 118 -14.28 -8.76 -12.87
CA THR A 118 -15.67 -9.22 -13.06
C THR A 118 -16.73 -8.13 -12.84
N GLY A 119 -16.37 -7.00 -12.23
CA GLY A 119 -17.30 -5.91 -11.90
C GLY A 119 -18.10 -6.12 -10.60
N ASP A 120 -18.07 -7.32 -10.03
CA ASP A 120 -18.83 -7.68 -8.82
C ASP A 120 -17.94 -8.01 -7.61
N PRO A 121 -18.27 -7.52 -6.39
CA PRO A 121 -17.54 -7.86 -5.17
C PRO A 121 -17.71 -9.34 -4.80
N LEU A 122 -16.69 -9.92 -4.14
CA LEU A 122 -16.83 -11.26 -3.55
C LEU A 122 -17.97 -11.28 -2.51
N PRO A 123 -18.82 -12.31 -2.49
CA PRO A 123 -19.90 -12.41 -1.51
C PRO A 123 -19.32 -12.50 -0.09
N ALA A 124 -19.88 -11.71 0.83
CA ALA A 124 -19.56 -11.81 2.25
C ALA A 124 -20.02 -13.18 2.78
N THR A 125 -19.17 -13.87 3.54
CA THR A 125 -19.54 -15.14 4.17
C THR A 125 -20.33 -14.81 5.44
N GLY A 126 -21.59 -15.25 5.51
CA GLY A 126 -22.50 -15.07 6.65
C GLY A 126 -22.15 -15.94 7.85
#